data_AF-A0A0N0KU67-F1
#
_entry.id   AF-A0A0N0KU67-F1
#
_cell.length_a   1.000
_cell.length_b   1.000
_cell.length_c   1.000
_cell.angle_alpha   90.00
_cell.angle_beta   90.00
_cell.angle_gamma   90.00
#
_symmetry.space_group_name_H-M   'P 1'
#
loop_
_entity.id
_entity.type
_entity.pdbx_description
1 polymer ?
#
loop_
_entity_poly.entity_id
_entity_poly.type
_entity_poly.pdbx_seq_one_letter_code
_entity_poly.pdbx_strand_id
1 'polypeptide(L)'
;MNSEQEAILTNLVVQEADKINLPTEEDKDSYVQVMLDFYDSSSEVYQDIEAGSKVLLEEIDENHSSPLDPITGEDVLAASHGWISRSLLASVTNTTITLIVAGAGFGTIWSFIKKKGVSYVRNYFKSRVKARIIAWFGAAVGVYAVYIWDFLMTVLDPGAKFAKWLDARDKIRNNGWIELW
;
A
#
# COMPACT_ATOMS: atom_id res chain seq x y z
N MET A 1 -5.46 -6.39 17.45
CA MET A 1 -5.93 -4.99 17.37
C MET A 1 -7.15 -4.86 18.28
N ASN A 2 -7.68 -3.69 18.61
CA ASN A 2 -9.01 -3.62 19.25
C ASN A 2 -10.11 -3.37 18.20
N SER A 3 -11.38 -3.61 18.53
CA SER A 3 -12.48 -3.54 17.56
C SER A 3 -12.67 -2.15 16.92
N GLU A 4 -12.30 -1.08 17.61
CA GLU A 4 -12.34 0.28 17.05
C GLU A 4 -11.24 0.48 16.00
N GLN A 5 -10.02 0.02 16.29
CA GLN A 5 -8.90 0.06 15.37
C GLN A 5 -9.12 -0.87 14.16
N GLU A 6 -9.79 -2.00 14.35
CA GLU A 6 -10.23 -2.89 13.27
C GLU A 6 -11.21 -2.17 12.34
N ALA A 7 -12.25 -1.54 12.88
CA ALA A 7 -13.20 -0.78 12.07
C ALA A 7 -12.52 0.38 11.32
N ILE A 8 -11.57 1.08 11.94
CA ILE A 8 -10.79 2.13 11.27
C ILE A 8 -9.98 1.54 10.13
N LEU A 9 -9.27 0.42 10.38
CA LEU A 9 -8.47 -0.24 9.36
C LEU A 9 -9.35 -0.66 8.17
N THR A 10 -10.46 -1.36 8.41
CA THR A 10 -11.36 -1.82 7.35
C THR A 10 -11.87 -0.66 6.50
N ASN A 11 -12.29 0.44 7.13
CA ASN A 11 -12.73 1.62 6.39
C ASN A 11 -11.62 2.24 5.53
N LEU A 12 -10.38 2.28 6.03
CA LEU A 12 -9.24 2.77 5.25
C LEU A 12 -8.94 1.86 4.06
N VAL A 13 -8.95 0.54 4.28
CA VAL A 13 -8.71 -0.45 3.23
C VAL A 13 -9.75 -0.34 2.12
N VAL A 14 -11.03 -0.26 2.46
CA VAL A 14 -12.12 -0.09 1.48
C VAL A 14 -11.95 1.21 0.70
N GLN A 15 -11.60 2.32 1.37
CA GLN A 15 -11.34 3.59 0.70
C GLN A 15 -10.15 3.56 -0.25
N GLU A 16 -9.11 2.77 0.06
CA GLU A 16 -7.99 2.59 -0.87
C GLU A 16 -8.39 1.70 -2.05
N ALA A 17 -9.17 0.65 -1.82
CA ALA A 17 -9.70 -0.22 -2.88
C ALA A 17 -10.60 0.57 -3.85
N ASP A 18 -11.45 1.47 -3.35
CA ASP A 18 -12.32 2.35 -4.15
C ASP A 18 -11.56 3.30 -5.09
N LYS A 19 -10.27 3.54 -4.86
CA LYS A 19 -9.43 4.36 -5.75
C LYS A 19 -8.90 3.57 -6.94
N ILE A 20 -9.03 2.25 -6.91
CA ILE A 20 -8.50 1.34 -7.90
C ILE A 20 -9.64 0.97 -8.83
N ASN A 21 -9.35 1.01 -10.13
CA ASN A 21 -10.32 0.65 -11.15
C ASN A 21 -10.33 -0.88 -11.33
N LEU A 22 -10.81 -1.59 -10.31
CA LEU A 22 -10.99 -3.04 -10.34
C LEU A 22 -12.22 -3.40 -11.20
N PRO A 23 -12.17 -4.45 -12.02
CA PRO A 23 -13.25 -4.78 -12.96
C PRO A 23 -14.54 -5.22 -12.29
N THR A 24 -14.44 -5.97 -11.19
CA THR A 24 -15.60 -6.54 -10.48
C THR A 24 -15.58 -6.23 -8.99
N GLU A 25 -16.73 -6.42 -8.33
CA GLU A 25 -16.79 -6.35 -6.86
C GLU A 25 -16.03 -7.53 -6.21
N GLU A 26 -15.94 -8.69 -6.88
CA GLU A 26 -15.18 -9.85 -6.40
C GLU A 26 -13.68 -9.51 -6.34
N ASP A 27 -13.13 -8.86 -7.37
CA ASP A 27 -11.74 -8.38 -7.35
C ASP A 27 -11.49 -7.35 -6.26
N LYS A 28 -12.48 -6.50 -6.01
CA LYS A 28 -12.43 -5.51 -4.93
C LYS A 28 -12.45 -6.18 -3.56
N ASP A 29 -13.26 -7.21 -3.37
CA ASP A 29 -13.29 -7.99 -2.13
C ASP A 29 -11.96 -8.70 -1.91
N SER A 30 -11.38 -9.35 -2.93
CA SER A 30 -10.04 -9.95 -2.85
C SER A 30 -8.96 -8.91 -2.54
N TYR A 31 -9.03 -7.73 -3.16
CA TYR A 31 -8.12 -6.61 -2.87
C TYR A 31 -8.21 -6.14 -1.41
N VAL A 32 -9.44 -5.95 -0.92
CA VAL A 32 -9.70 -5.56 0.47
C VAL A 32 -9.17 -6.63 1.42
N GLN A 33 -9.43 -7.91 1.13
CA GLN A 33 -9.01 -9.02 1.97
C GLN A 33 -7.48 -9.11 2.08
N VAL A 34 -6.75 -9.09 0.95
CA VAL A 34 -5.28 -9.07 0.94
C VAL A 34 -4.72 -7.90 1.74
N MET A 35 -5.34 -6.72 1.63
CA MET A 35 -4.93 -5.56 2.40
C MET A 35 -5.19 -5.70 3.90
N LEU A 36 -6.30 -6.31 4.32
CA LEU A 36 -6.58 -6.58 5.73
C LEU A 36 -5.58 -7.60 6.29
N ASP A 37 -5.35 -8.66 5.54
CA ASP A 37 -4.43 -9.75 5.86
C ASP A 37 -2.98 -9.26 6.00
N PHE A 38 -2.57 -8.27 5.21
CA PHE A 38 -1.27 -7.62 5.35
C PHE A 38 -1.04 -7.03 6.77
N TYR A 39 -2.10 -6.63 7.46
CA TYR A 39 -2.03 -6.10 8.83
C TYR A 39 -2.40 -7.10 9.92
N ASP A 40 -2.83 -8.32 9.56
CA ASP A 40 -3.15 -9.37 10.50
C ASP A 40 -1.95 -10.27 10.76
N SER A 41 -1.50 -10.33 12.02
CA SER A 41 -0.38 -11.17 12.44
C SER A 41 -0.61 -12.68 12.30
N SER A 42 -1.85 -13.13 12.14
CA SER A 42 -2.17 -14.54 11.82
C SER A 42 -2.11 -14.88 10.34
N SER A 43 -2.04 -13.89 9.45
CA SER A 43 -2.04 -14.12 8.01
C SER A 43 -0.66 -14.51 7.48
N GLU A 44 -0.65 -15.31 6.42
CA GLU A 44 0.56 -15.69 5.69
C GLU A 44 1.20 -14.49 4.96
N VAL A 45 0.43 -13.45 4.64
CA VAL A 45 0.92 -12.23 3.97
C VAL A 45 1.23 -11.10 4.95
N TYR A 46 1.29 -11.37 6.26
CA TYR A 46 1.51 -10.36 7.29
C TYR A 46 2.80 -9.57 7.07
N GLN A 47 2.66 -8.28 6.75
CA GLN A 47 3.75 -7.37 6.40
C GLN A 47 4.64 -7.83 5.23
N ASP A 48 4.21 -8.83 4.46
CA ASP A 48 4.89 -9.32 3.27
C ASP A 48 4.13 -8.85 2.02
N ILE A 49 4.60 -7.74 1.46
CA ILE A 49 3.92 -7.09 0.34
C ILE A 49 4.14 -7.84 -0.98
N GLU A 50 5.22 -8.61 -1.09
CA GLU A 50 5.49 -9.45 -2.25
C GLU A 50 4.52 -10.64 -2.25
N ALA A 51 4.39 -11.32 -1.10
CA ALA A 51 3.41 -12.40 -0.94
C ALA A 51 1.98 -11.89 -1.17
N GLY A 52 1.61 -10.75 -0.59
CA GLY A 52 0.31 -10.13 -0.83
C GLY A 52 0.05 -9.78 -2.30
N SER A 53 1.08 -9.36 -3.05
CA SER A 53 0.93 -9.08 -4.48
C SER A 53 0.69 -10.35 -5.30
N LYS A 54 1.30 -11.47 -4.91
CA LYS A 54 1.09 -12.78 -5.56
C LYS A 54 -0.29 -13.33 -5.28
N VAL A 55 -0.70 -13.35 -4.00
CA VAL A 55 -2.05 -13.78 -3.60
C VAL A 55 -3.11 -12.96 -4.32
N LEU A 56 -2.95 -11.63 -4.38
CA LEU A 56 -3.90 -10.78 -5.09
C LEU A 56 -4.01 -11.11 -6.59
N LEU A 57 -2.90 -11.44 -7.24
CA LEU A 57 -2.90 -11.83 -8.64
C LEU A 57 -3.63 -13.17 -8.83
N GLU A 58 -3.33 -14.16 -7.99
CA GLU A 58 -3.98 -15.48 -8.00
C GLU A 58 -5.49 -15.37 -7.76
N GLU A 59 -5.92 -14.58 -6.78
CA GLU A 59 -7.34 -14.35 -6.47
C GLU A 59 -8.10 -13.71 -7.64
N ILE A 60 -7.50 -12.72 -8.32
CA ILE A 60 -8.13 -12.09 -9.50
C ILE A 60 -8.20 -13.09 -10.67
N ASP A 61 -7.15 -13.88 -10.89
CA ASP A 61 -7.18 -14.94 -11.91
C ASP A 61 -8.26 -16.00 -11.60
N GLU A 62 -8.47 -16.33 -10.33
CA GLU A 62 -9.53 -17.25 -9.91
C GLU A 62 -10.93 -16.67 -10.15
N ASN A 63 -11.16 -15.40 -9.81
CA ASN A 63 -12.40 -14.67 -10.09
C ASN A 63 -12.72 -14.65 -11.59
N HIS A 64 -11.70 -14.61 -12.44
CA HIS A 64 -11.82 -14.58 -13.90
C HIS A 64 -11.48 -15.92 -14.58
N SER A 65 -11.53 -17.04 -13.87
CA SER A 65 -11.13 -18.37 -14.39
C SER A 65 -12.02 -18.94 -15.50
N SER A 66 -13.14 -18.28 -15.80
CA SER A 66 -14.05 -18.68 -16.87
C SER A 66 -13.37 -18.58 -18.25
N PRO A 67 -13.40 -19.63 -19.09
CA PRO A 67 -12.83 -19.58 -20.44
C PRO A 67 -13.45 -18.54 -21.39
N LEU A 68 -14.59 -17.95 -21.00
CA LEU A 68 -15.28 -16.90 -21.75
C LEU A 68 -14.97 -15.49 -21.23
N ASP A 69 -14.27 -15.38 -20.10
CA ASP A 69 -13.84 -14.11 -19.53
C ASP A 69 -12.47 -13.74 -20.10
N PRO A 70 -12.33 -12.59 -20.79
CA PRO A 70 -11.05 -12.16 -21.34
C PRO A 70 -10.16 -11.48 -20.30
N ILE A 71 -10.64 -11.25 -19.07
CA ILE A 71 -9.89 -10.52 -18.04
C ILE A 71 -8.92 -11.48 -17.34
N THR A 72 -7.70 -11.00 -17.10
CA THR A 72 -6.70 -11.71 -16.29
C THR A 72 -6.22 -10.80 -15.16
N GLY A 73 -5.73 -11.37 -14.05
CA GLY A 73 -5.08 -10.62 -12.98
C GLY A 73 -3.89 -9.80 -13.47
N GLU A 74 -3.19 -10.32 -14.49
CA GLU A 74 -2.18 -9.60 -15.26
C GLU A 74 -2.75 -8.31 -15.90
N ASP A 75 -3.88 -8.38 -16.58
CA ASP A 75 -4.51 -7.18 -17.17
C ASP A 75 -5.01 -6.20 -16.09
N VAL A 76 -5.60 -6.70 -15.01
CA VAL A 76 -6.18 -5.89 -13.93
C VAL A 76 -5.12 -5.12 -13.15
N LEU A 77 -4.03 -5.79 -12.79
CA LEU A 77 -2.93 -5.21 -12.03
C LEU A 77 -1.87 -4.57 -12.93
N ALA A 78 -2.07 -4.58 -14.26
CA ALA A 78 -1.06 -4.24 -15.26
C ALA A 78 0.24 -5.07 -15.07
N ALA A 79 0.11 -6.33 -14.67
CA ALA A 79 1.22 -7.25 -14.50
C ALA A 79 1.63 -7.86 -15.84
N SER A 80 2.89 -7.66 -16.20
CA SER A 80 3.57 -8.52 -17.19
C SER A 80 4.88 -9.09 -16.65
N HIS A 81 5.37 -8.51 -15.55
CA HIS A 81 6.56 -8.86 -14.78
C HIS A 81 6.58 -7.96 -13.53
N GLY A 82 7.44 -8.28 -12.56
CA GLY A 82 7.63 -7.49 -11.34
C GLY A 82 7.16 -8.23 -10.09
N TRP A 83 7.56 -7.72 -8.92
CA TRP A 83 7.46 -8.49 -7.67
C TRP A 83 6.35 -7.97 -6.77
N ILE A 84 6.10 -6.65 -6.84
CA ILE A 84 5.16 -5.98 -5.95
C ILE A 84 4.22 -5.11 -6.76
N SER A 85 2.92 -5.30 -6.59
CA SER A 85 1.92 -4.47 -7.25
C SER A 85 2.05 -3.01 -6.80
N ARG A 86 2.13 -2.08 -7.76
CA ARG A 86 2.21 -0.64 -7.47
C ARG A 86 0.96 -0.15 -6.75
N SER A 87 -0.21 -0.66 -7.11
CA SER A 87 -1.47 -0.27 -6.46
C SER A 87 -1.49 -0.75 -5.03
N LEU A 88 -1.11 -2.00 -4.77
CA LEU A 88 -1.01 -2.55 -3.40
C LEU A 88 -0.02 -1.74 -2.55
N LEU A 89 1.17 -1.42 -3.09
CA LEU A 89 2.13 -0.55 -2.41
C LEU A 89 1.59 0.83 -2.09
N ALA A 90 0.87 1.45 -3.02
CA ALA A 90 0.25 2.75 -2.78
C ALA A 90 -0.72 2.70 -1.58
N SER A 91 -1.64 1.73 -1.61
CA SER A 91 -2.70 1.56 -0.61
C SER A 91 -2.16 1.18 0.77
N VAL A 92 -1.23 0.23 0.83
CA VAL A 92 -0.52 -0.15 2.06
C VAL A 92 0.26 1.04 2.63
N THR A 93 0.91 1.84 1.77
CA THR A 93 1.61 3.05 2.22
C THR A 93 0.62 4.06 2.82
N ASN A 94 -0.45 4.40 2.12
CA ASN A 94 -1.47 5.35 2.59
C ASN A 94 -2.13 4.91 3.90
N THR A 95 -2.50 3.63 3.99
CA THR A 95 -3.10 3.04 5.19
C THR A 95 -2.13 3.12 6.36
N THR A 96 -0.87 2.72 6.15
CA THR A 96 0.17 2.79 7.19
C THR A 96 0.42 4.20 7.69
N ILE A 97 0.44 5.19 6.81
CA ILE A 97 0.59 6.61 7.16
C ILE A 97 -0.55 7.04 8.08
N THR A 98 -1.77 6.71 7.71
CA THR A 98 -2.96 7.07 8.47
C THR A 98 -2.96 6.38 9.83
N LEU A 99 -2.62 5.09 9.90
CA LEU A 99 -2.48 4.35 11.16
C LEU A 99 -1.39 4.92 12.08
N ILE A 100 -0.25 5.37 11.54
CA ILE A 100 0.81 6.03 12.33
C ILE A 100 0.30 7.34 12.94
N VAL A 101 -0.48 8.12 12.19
CA VAL A 101 -1.06 9.39 12.65
C VAL A 101 -2.16 9.12 13.70
N ALA A 102 -3.06 8.18 13.42
CA ALA A 102 -4.13 7.77 14.33
C ALA A 102 -3.58 7.20 15.63
N GLY A 103 -2.57 6.32 15.56
CA GLY A 103 -1.90 5.73 16.72
C GLY A 103 -1.13 6.75 17.58
N ALA A 104 -0.81 7.93 17.03
CA ALA A 104 -0.28 9.05 17.80
C ALA A 104 -1.36 9.89 18.49
N GLY A 105 -2.64 9.53 18.34
CA GLY A 105 -3.80 10.24 18.90
C GLY A 105 -4.26 11.44 18.08
N PHE A 106 -4.02 11.42 16.77
CA PHE A 106 -4.36 12.51 15.86
C PHE A 106 -5.22 12.01 14.70
N GLY A 107 -6.24 12.79 14.30
CA GLY A 107 -7.08 12.42 13.15
C GLY A 107 -6.40 12.70 11.80
N THR A 108 -5.46 13.65 11.75
CA THR A 108 -4.75 14.03 10.51
C THR A 108 -3.31 14.45 10.77
N ILE A 109 -2.44 14.32 9.77
CA ILE A 109 -1.05 14.78 9.86
C ILE A 109 -0.97 16.29 10.12
N TRP A 110 -1.90 17.07 9.58
CA TRP A 110 -1.99 18.51 9.83
C TRP A 110 -2.32 18.85 11.28
N SER A 111 -3.25 18.11 11.90
CA SER A 111 -3.54 18.27 13.33
C SER A 111 -2.34 17.92 14.21
N PHE A 112 -1.57 16.91 13.80
CA PHE A 112 -0.34 16.50 14.47
C PHE A 112 0.73 17.60 14.37
N ILE A 113 0.95 18.13 13.16
CA ILE A 113 1.88 19.22 12.88
C ILE A 113 1.49 20.46 13.68
N LYS A 114 0.21 20.85 13.69
CA LYS A 114 -0.27 22.02 14.42
C LYS A 114 0.02 21.93 15.92
N LYS A 115 -0.07 20.73 16.51
CA LYS A 115 0.13 20.52 17.96
C LYS A 115 1.59 20.33 18.36
N LYS A 116 2.41 19.71 17.51
CA LYS A 116 3.78 19.28 17.88
C LYS A 116 4.90 19.94 17.06
N GLY A 117 4.55 20.63 15.99
CA GLY A 117 5.48 21.26 15.07
C GLY A 117 6.01 20.30 13.99
N VAL A 118 6.34 20.88 12.83
CA VAL A 118 6.77 20.15 11.62
C VAL A 118 7.99 19.27 11.90
N SER A 119 9.01 19.80 12.58
CA SER A 119 10.26 19.05 12.84
C SER A 119 10.03 17.80 13.70
N TYR A 120 9.18 17.90 14.73
CA TYR A 120 8.85 16.76 15.57
C TYR A 120 8.10 15.69 14.78
N VAL A 121 7.05 16.09 14.06
CA VAL A 121 6.23 15.15 13.26
C VAL A 121 7.08 14.50 12.17
N ARG A 122 7.92 15.27 11.48
CA ARG A 122 8.85 14.75 10.48
C ARG A 122 9.74 13.64 11.04
N ASN A 123 10.36 13.86 12.21
CA ASN A 123 11.25 12.88 12.81
C ASN A 123 10.49 11.65 13.33
N TYR A 124 9.34 11.86 13.97
CA TYR A 124 8.45 10.80 14.44
C TYR A 124 7.97 9.90 13.29
N PHE A 125 7.62 10.54 12.17
CA PHE A 125 7.07 9.90 10.99
C PHE A 125 8.15 9.17 10.20
N LYS A 126 9.28 9.84 9.91
CA LYS A 126 10.40 9.25 9.17
C LYS A 126 10.90 7.97 9.82
N SER A 127 11.03 7.91 11.14
CA SER A 127 11.52 6.70 11.82
C SER A 127 10.55 5.52 11.66
N ARG A 128 9.24 5.77 11.82
CA ARG A 128 8.20 4.73 11.75
C ARG A 128 7.96 4.23 10.34
N VAL A 129 7.79 5.15 9.38
CA VAL A 129 7.59 4.77 7.98
C VAL A 129 8.83 4.09 7.41
N LYS A 130 10.04 4.58 7.74
CA LYS A 130 11.27 3.90 7.33
C LYS A 130 11.34 2.49 7.89
N ALA A 131 11.02 2.28 9.17
CA ALA A 131 11.01 0.95 9.76
C ALA A 131 10.01 0.01 9.05
N ARG A 132 8.81 0.51 8.69
CA ARG A 132 7.82 -0.27 7.94
C ARG A 132 8.29 -0.63 6.53
N ILE A 133 8.82 0.33 5.78
CA ILE A 133 9.33 0.07 4.43
C ILE A 133 10.51 -0.89 4.44
N ILE A 134 11.41 -0.77 5.42
CA ILE A 134 12.49 -1.75 5.59
C ILE A 134 11.93 -3.14 5.86
N ALA A 135 10.85 -3.26 6.65
CA ALA A 135 10.24 -4.55 6.90
C ALA A 135 9.64 -5.16 5.62
N TRP A 136 8.99 -4.34 4.78
CA TRP A 136 8.31 -4.83 3.57
C TRP A 136 9.24 -5.15 2.40
N PHE A 137 10.35 -4.43 2.26
CA PHE A 137 11.23 -4.51 1.09
C PHE A 137 12.70 -4.84 1.41
N GLY A 138 13.03 -4.96 2.69
CA GLY A 138 14.42 -4.99 3.14
C GLY A 138 15.11 -3.61 3.09
N ALA A 139 16.38 -3.61 3.48
CA ALA A 139 17.15 -2.37 3.68
C ALA A 139 17.38 -1.57 2.37
N ALA A 140 17.40 -2.24 1.22
CA ALA A 140 17.71 -1.62 -0.07
C ALA A 140 16.67 -0.56 -0.49
N VAL A 141 15.38 -0.80 -0.21
CA VAL A 141 14.30 0.15 -0.52
C VAL A 141 14.03 1.10 0.66
N GLY A 142 14.40 0.69 1.87
CA GLY A 142 14.34 1.52 3.08
C GLY A 142 15.07 2.86 2.99
N VAL A 143 16.03 3.00 2.07
CA VAL A 143 16.70 4.29 1.78
C VAL A 143 15.74 5.30 1.16
N TYR A 144 14.74 4.85 0.39
CA TYR A 144 13.78 5.70 -0.31
C TYR A 144 12.62 6.17 0.58
N ALA A 145 12.42 5.53 1.74
CA ALA A 145 11.40 5.93 2.71
C ALA A 145 11.52 7.40 3.16
N VAL A 146 12.71 8.00 3.04
CA VAL A 146 12.95 9.41 3.38
C VAL A 146 12.15 10.38 2.50
N TYR A 147 11.81 9.97 1.27
CA TYR A 147 11.08 10.80 0.30
C TYR A 147 9.57 10.85 0.55
N ILE A 148 9.01 9.89 1.31
CA ILE A 148 7.58 9.86 1.62
C ILE A 148 7.15 11.10 2.38
N TRP A 149 8.00 11.60 3.28
CA TRP A 149 7.73 12.86 3.95
C TRP A 149 7.54 14.01 2.96
N ASP A 150 8.38 14.09 1.93
CA ASP A 150 8.30 15.17 0.95
C ASP A 150 7.06 14.98 0.05
N PHE A 151 6.65 13.74 -0.24
CA PHE A 151 5.39 13.46 -0.94
C PHE A 151 4.16 13.83 -0.11
N LEU A 152 4.14 13.52 1.17
CA LEU A 152 3.09 13.92 2.10
C LEU A 152 2.81 15.42 2.14
N MET A 153 3.85 16.23 2.03
CA MET A 153 3.72 17.68 2.07
C MET A 153 3.27 18.28 0.74
N THR A 154 3.21 17.48 -0.34
CA THR A 154 2.96 18.00 -1.69
C THR A 154 1.70 17.45 -2.36
N VAL A 155 1.16 16.32 -1.91
CA VAL A 155 -0.02 15.70 -2.52
C VAL A 155 -0.94 15.07 -1.48
N LEU A 156 -2.22 14.90 -1.86
CA LEU A 156 -3.21 14.21 -1.04
C LEU A 156 -3.00 12.69 -1.00
N ASP A 157 -2.40 12.12 -2.06
CA ASP A 157 -2.11 10.69 -2.18
C ASP A 157 -0.59 10.44 -2.21
N PRO A 158 0.05 10.46 -1.03
CA PRO A 158 1.50 10.30 -0.91
C PRO A 158 1.95 8.87 -1.26
N GLY A 159 1.14 7.86 -0.96
CA GLY A 159 1.42 6.45 -1.26
C GLY A 159 1.47 6.21 -2.76
N ALA A 160 0.46 6.68 -3.51
CA ALA A 160 0.48 6.56 -4.97
C ALA A 160 1.66 7.30 -5.60
N LYS A 161 2.02 8.48 -5.07
CA LYS A 161 3.18 9.23 -5.56
C LYS A 161 4.49 8.51 -5.27
N PHE A 162 4.63 7.90 -4.08
CA PHE A 162 5.78 7.08 -3.72
C PHE A 162 5.90 5.85 -4.63
N ALA A 163 4.81 5.09 -4.78
CA ALA A 163 4.78 3.88 -5.59
C ALA A 163 5.09 4.17 -7.07
N LYS A 164 4.48 5.22 -7.65
CA LYS A 164 4.81 5.68 -9.02
C LYS A 164 6.27 6.15 -9.15
N TRP A 165 6.80 6.80 -8.11
CA TRP A 165 8.19 7.27 -8.11
C TRP A 165 9.18 6.10 -8.08
N LEU A 166 8.86 5.02 -7.37
CA LEU A 166 9.64 3.79 -7.39
C LEU A 166 9.54 3.08 -8.74
N ASP A 167 8.32 2.82 -9.23
CA ASP A 167 8.06 2.18 -10.53
C ASP A 167 8.80 2.89 -11.69
N ALA A 168 8.83 4.23 -11.68
CA ALA A 168 9.56 5.01 -12.70
C ALA A 168 11.10 4.80 -12.68
N ARG A 169 11.66 4.16 -11.65
CA ARG A 169 13.08 3.86 -11.47
C ARG A 169 13.43 2.39 -11.67
N ASP A 170 12.42 1.57 -11.93
CA ASP A 170 12.61 0.15 -12.16
C ASP A 170 13.34 -0.12 -13.45
N LYS A 171 13.79 -1.37 -13.56
CA LYS A 171 14.39 -1.90 -14.78
C LYS A 171 13.44 -1.76 -15.97
N ILE A 172 12.17 -2.04 -15.74
CA ILE A 172 11.10 -1.82 -16.71
C ILE A 172 10.13 -0.82 -16.08
N ARG A 173 10.15 0.39 -16.64
CA ARG A 173 9.57 1.57 -15.99
C ARG A 173 8.09 1.73 -16.29
N ASN A 174 7.35 2.18 -15.28
CA ASN A 174 5.94 2.55 -15.36
C ASN A 174 5.03 1.40 -15.80
N ASN A 175 5.39 0.17 -15.48
CA ASN A 175 4.60 -0.99 -15.87
C ASN A 175 3.48 -1.29 -14.87
N GLY A 176 3.46 -0.66 -13.69
CA GLY A 176 2.47 -0.96 -12.64
C GLY A 176 2.94 -1.94 -11.58
N TRP A 177 4.20 -2.37 -11.64
CA TRP A 177 4.82 -3.25 -10.66
C TRP A 177 6.17 -2.70 -10.25
N ILE A 178 6.66 -3.13 -9.09
CA ILE A 178 7.98 -2.78 -8.59
C ILE A 178 8.98 -3.88 -8.96
N GLU A 179 9.99 -3.51 -9.75
CA GLU A 179 11.11 -4.35 -10.19
C GLU A 179 12.43 -3.56 -10.15
N LEU A 180 13.00 -3.44 -8.94
CA LEU A 180 14.17 -2.63 -8.68
C LEU A 180 15.50 -3.25 -9.16
N TRP A 181 15.50 -4.51 -9.63
CA TRP A 181 16.70 -5.24 -10.10
C TRP A 181 16.38 -6.24 -11.22
#